data_AF-A0A2D4F893-F1
#
_entry.id   AF-A0A2D4F893-F1
#
_cell.length_a   1.000
_cell.length_b   1.000
_cell.length_c   1.000
_cell.angle_alpha   90.00
_cell.angle_beta   90.00
_cell.angle_gamma   90.00
#
_symmetry.space_group_name_H-M   'P 1'
#
loop_
_entity.id
_entity.type
_entity.pdbx_description
1 polymer ?
#
loop_
_entity_poly.entity_id
_entity_poly.type
_entity_poly.pdbx_seq_one_letter_code
_entity_poly.pdbx_strand_id
1 'polypeptide(L)'
;MGNRLHYSLIIPALILSGGLFLCLLLLLCGLRFWLQRRRNLLTPPGNDGKRPLVVAFFHPYCNAGGGGERVLWCALRALQKKYKNASYIVYTGDTDAEAVPSTILEGAYRRFKIKLEQPVTFVFLKKRYLVEASRYRYFTLLGQSLGSVFLGLEALIQCIPDIYIDSMGYAFTLPLFKYLGGCRTGCYVHYPTISTDMLSVVRNQHARFNNAAIITKNPLLSKVKLVYYYFFASIYGLVGSCSDTVMVNSTWTLNHILSLWRCSDRTSIVYPPCDVQTFLDIPLQEENRIIKPTVVSISQFRPEKDHSLQIRAFAKLLAKTEGQPLLPKLILIGGCRNL
;
A
#
# COMPACT_ATOMS: atom_id res chain seq x y z
N MET A 1 -41.49 26.03 26.79
CA MET A 1 -40.67 26.93 25.94
C MET A 1 -39.43 26.28 25.30
N GLY A 2 -38.90 25.14 25.79
CA GLY A 2 -37.71 24.49 25.21
C GLY A 2 -37.84 23.95 23.79
N ASN A 3 -38.99 23.35 23.41
CA ASN A 3 -39.12 22.70 22.10
C ASN A 3 -39.07 23.68 20.91
N ARG A 4 -39.62 24.90 21.04
CA ARG A 4 -39.62 25.88 19.92
C ARG A 4 -38.23 26.41 19.57
N LEU A 5 -37.34 26.54 20.57
CA LEU A 5 -35.97 27.00 20.37
C LEU A 5 -35.11 25.94 19.65
N HIS A 6 -35.31 24.66 19.98
CA HIS A 6 -34.65 23.55 19.29
C HIS A 6 -35.07 23.45 17.82
N TYR A 7 -36.37 23.53 17.50
CA TYR A 7 -36.83 23.53 16.10
C TYR A 7 -36.35 24.76 15.31
N SER A 8 -36.24 25.93 15.96
CA SER A 8 -35.75 27.16 15.33
C SER A 8 -34.28 27.11 14.91
N LEU A 9 -33.46 26.25 15.50
CA LEU A 9 -32.05 26.07 15.15
C LEU A 9 -31.81 24.82 14.29
N ILE A 10 -32.59 23.76 14.52
CA ILE A 10 -32.47 22.50 13.78
C ILE A 10 -32.90 22.67 12.32
N ILE A 11 -34.00 23.37 12.04
CA ILE A 11 -34.50 23.52 10.67
C ILE A 11 -33.51 24.32 9.80
N PRO A 12 -32.99 25.50 10.23
CA PRO A 12 -31.95 26.19 9.47
C PRO A 12 -30.66 25.37 9.31
N ALA A 13 -30.25 24.62 10.34
CA ALA A 13 -29.07 23.76 10.26
C ALA A 13 -29.26 22.62 9.24
N LEU A 14 -30.45 22.00 9.20
CA LEU A 14 -30.79 20.98 8.21
C LEU A 14 -30.81 21.56 6.79
N ILE A 15 -31.44 22.72 6.59
CA ILE A 15 -31.47 23.41 5.30
C ILE A 15 -30.05 23.78 4.85
N LEU A 16 -29.23 24.33 5.74
CA LEU A 16 -27.83 24.66 5.44
C LEU A 16 -27.03 23.41 5.10
N SER A 17 -27.21 22.32 5.85
CA SER A 17 -26.53 21.04 5.58
C SER A 17 -26.95 20.44 4.24
N GLY A 18 -28.24 20.52 3.89
CA GLY A 18 -28.77 20.05 2.62
C GLY A 18 -28.26 20.90 1.45
N GLY A 19 -28.20 22.23 1.62
CA GLY A 19 -27.61 23.15 0.66
C GLY A 19 -26.13 22.87 0.43
N LEU A 20 -25.34 22.71 1.49
CA LEU A 20 -23.92 22.36 1.39
C LEU A 20 -23.70 21.00 0.73
N PHE A 21 -24.54 20.01 1.04
CA PHE A 21 -24.50 18.70 0.39
C PHE A 21 -24.79 18.80 -1.11
N LEU A 22 -25.83 19.54 -1.50
CA LEU A 22 -26.16 19.75 -2.91
C LEU A 22 -25.03 20.49 -3.65
N CYS A 23 -24.48 21.54 -3.04
CA CYS A 23 -23.32 22.27 -3.60
C CYS A 23 -22.12 21.34 -3.80
N LEU A 24 -21.80 20.48 -2.83
CA LEU A 24 -20.73 19.50 -2.94
C LEU A 24 -21.01 18.50 -4.05
N LEU A 25 -22.25 18.00 -4.15
CA LEU A 25 -22.65 17.04 -5.18
C LEU A 25 -22.53 17.66 -6.58
N LEU A 26 -22.99 18.90 -6.77
CA LEU A 26 -22.85 19.63 -8.03
C LEU A 26 -21.37 19.88 -8.37
N LEU A 27 -20.55 20.23 -7.39
CA LEU A 27 -19.11 20.41 -7.57
C LEU A 27 -18.41 19.11 -8.00
N LEU A 28 -18.73 17.99 -7.36
CA LEU A 28 -18.18 16.68 -7.72
C LEU A 28 -18.65 16.23 -9.11
N CYS A 29 -19.92 16.49 -9.47
CA CYS A 29 -20.44 16.21 -10.81
C CYS A 29 -19.73 17.06 -11.88
N GLY A 30 -19.58 18.37 -11.62
CA GLY A 30 -18.84 19.28 -12.49
C GLY A 30 -17.39 18.86 -12.67
N LEU A 31 -16.71 18.49 -11.59
CA LEU A 31 -15.33 17.99 -11.61
C LEU A 31 -15.23 16.69 -12.41
N ARG A 32 -16.14 15.73 -12.20
CA ARG A 32 -16.19 14.48 -12.96
C ARG A 32 -16.37 14.76 -14.45
N PHE A 33 -17.30 15.64 -14.81
CA PHE A 33 -17.55 16.00 -16.21
C PHE A 33 -16.33 16.65 -16.86
N TRP A 34 -15.65 17.56 -16.14
CA TRP A 34 -14.41 18.17 -16.59
C TRP A 34 -13.29 17.12 -16.78
N LEU A 35 -13.12 16.20 -15.84
CA LEU A 35 -12.16 15.10 -15.94
C LEU A 35 -12.47 14.20 -17.14
N GLN A 36 -13.72 13.81 -17.35
CA GLN A 36 -14.13 12.99 -18.49
C GLN A 36 -13.86 13.67 -19.83
N ARG A 37 -14.07 14.99 -19.93
CA ARG A 37 -13.66 15.76 -21.12
C ARG A 37 -12.15 15.74 -21.32
N ARG A 38 -11.37 15.94 -20.26
CA ARG A 38 -9.90 15.88 -20.31
C ARG A 38 -9.36 14.50 -20.68
N ARG A 39 -10.03 13.42 -20.27
CA ARG A 39 -9.63 12.04 -20.58
C ARG A 39 -9.46 11.80 -22.08
N ASN A 40 -10.34 12.36 -22.90
CA ASN A 40 -10.27 12.24 -24.37
C ASN A 40 -9.12 13.06 -24.98
N LEU A 41 -8.73 14.17 -24.34
CA LEU A 41 -7.61 14.99 -24.78
C LEU A 41 -6.25 14.39 -24.39
N LEU A 42 -6.16 13.79 -23.20
CA LEU A 42 -4.93 13.22 -22.66
C LEU A 42 -4.56 11.85 -23.28
N THR A 43 -5.54 11.14 -23.84
CA THR A 43 -5.31 9.85 -24.51
C THR A 43 -6.15 9.81 -25.78
N PRO A 44 -5.67 10.46 -26.86
CA PRO A 44 -6.39 10.49 -28.12
C PRO A 44 -6.49 9.09 -28.73
N PRO A 45 -7.49 8.84 -29.59
CA PRO A 45 -7.57 7.62 -30.38
C PRO A 45 -6.33 7.45 -31.26
N GLY A 46 -5.92 6.21 -31.48
CA GLY A 46 -4.86 5.88 -32.44
C GLY A 46 -5.33 6.03 -33.88
N ASN A 47 -4.45 5.70 -34.83
CA ASN A 47 -4.73 5.77 -36.27
C ASN A 47 -5.89 4.86 -36.71
N ASP A 48 -6.23 3.84 -35.93
CA ASP A 48 -7.37 2.94 -36.14
C ASP A 48 -8.69 3.50 -35.58
N GLY A 49 -8.68 4.74 -35.08
CA GLY A 49 -9.83 5.41 -34.48
C GLY A 49 -10.20 4.88 -33.08
N LYS A 50 -9.43 3.93 -32.52
CA LYS A 50 -9.69 3.34 -31.21
C LYS A 50 -8.71 3.88 -30.17
N ARG A 51 -9.21 4.17 -28.97
CA ARG A 51 -8.36 4.53 -27.84
C ARG A 51 -7.74 3.25 -27.26
N PRO A 52 -6.41 3.19 -27.05
CA PRO A 52 -5.79 2.06 -26.39
C PRO A 52 -6.31 1.92 -24.95
N LEU A 53 -6.45 0.69 -24.46
CA LEU A 53 -6.80 0.44 -23.06
C LEU A 53 -5.65 0.93 -22.17
N VAL A 54 -5.92 1.87 -21.26
CA VAL A 54 -4.91 2.39 -20.33
C VAL A 54 -5.04 1.71 -18.97
N VAL A 55 -3.98 1.02 -18.55
CA VAL A 55 -3.86 0.40 -17.23
C VAL A 55 -2.80 1.15 -16.44
N ALA A 56 -3.19 1.73 -15.30
CA ALA A 56 -2.26 2.50 -14.46
C ALA A 56 -2.12 1.91 -13.06
N PHE A 57 -0.89 1.74 -12.64
CA PHE A 57 -0.51 1.35 -11.29
C PHE A 57 -0.15 2.58 -10.46
N PHE A 58 -0.74 2.70 -9.28
CA PHE A 58 -0.35 3.69 -8.29
C PHE A 58 0.66 3.09 -7.33
N HIS A 59 1.90 3.54 -7.44
CA HIS A 59 3.02 3.04 -6.63
C HIS A 59 4.05 4.15 -6.39
N PRO A 60 3.82 5.06 -5.43
CA PRO A 60 4.68 6.22 -5.19
C PRO A 60 6.16 5.93 -4.88
N TYR A 61 6.52 4.68 -4.55
CA TYR A 61 7.87 4.24 -4.17
C TYR A 61 8.35 3.08 -5.06
N CYS A 62 8.13 3.15 -6.37
CA CYS A 62 8.41 2.03 -7.27
C CYS A 62 9.91 1.67 -7.39
N ASN A 63 10.81 2.56 -6.94
CA ASN A 63 12.26 2.36 -6.99
C ASN A 63 12.92 2.03 -5.62
N ALA A 64 12.16 1.84 -4.54
CA ALA A 64 12.74 1.59 -3.20
C ALA A 64 13.26 0.15 -2.98
N GLY A 65 13.02 -0.77 -3.92
CA GLY A 65 13.61 -2.11 -3.94
C GLY A 65 13.08 -3.07 -2.88
N GLY A 66 11.87 -2.86 -2.37
CA GLY A 66 11.18 -3.76 -1.46
C GLY A 66 10.36 -4.86 -2.14
N GLY A 67 9.68 -5.66 -1.31
CA GLY A 67 8.82 -6.75 -1.79
C GLY A 67 7.57 -6.27 -2.55
N GLY A 68 7.08 -5.05 -2.27
CA GLY A 68 5.92 -4.48 -2.97
C GLY A 68 6.22 -4.17 -4.43
N GLU A 69 7.41 -3.64 -4.68
CA GLU A 69 7.94 -3.32 -5.98
C GLU A 69 8.13 -4.60 -6.81
N ARG A 70 8.60 -5.69 -6.20
CA ARG A 70 8.65 -7.01 -6.88
C ARG A 70 7.27 -7.43 -7.38
N VAL A 71 6.22 -7.24 -6.59
CA VAL A 71 4.84 -7.55 -7.01
C VAL A 71 4.40 -6.65 -8.16
N LEU A 72 4.64 -5.34 -8.06
CA LEU A 72 4.35 -4.38 -9.13
C LEU A 72 4.97 -4.83 -10.46
N TRP A 73 6.28 -5.11 -10.48
CA TRP A 73 6.98 -5.45 -11.71
C TRP A 73 6.55 -6.82 -12.26
N CYS A 74 6.29 -7.80 -11.40
CA CYS A 74 5.73 -9.08 -11.81
C CYS A 74 4.32 -8.93 -12.43
N ALA A 75 3.46 -8.12 -11.82
CA ALA A 75 2.12 -7.86 -12.30
C ALA A 75 2.13 -7.15 -13.67
N LEU A 76 2.96 -6.11 -13.83
CA LEU A 76 3.16 -5.43 -15.10
C LEU A 76 3.64 -6.40 -16.19
N ARG A 77 4.67 -7.21 -15.91
CA ARG A 77 5.17 -8.22 -16.86
C ARG A 77 4.07 -9.20 -17.27
N ALA A 78 3.29 -9.69 -16.32
CA ALA A 78 2.20 -10.64 -16.60
C ALA A 78 1.10 -10.01 -17.47
N LEU A 79 0.72 -8.75 -17.16
CA LEU A 79 -0.27 -8.03 -17.96
C LEU A 79 0.24 -7.76 -19.38
N GLN A 80 1.48 -7.28 -19.54
CA GLN A 80 2.07 -7.02 -20.85
C GLN A 80 2.13 -8.28 -21.74
N LYS A 81 2.39 -9.45 -21.14
CA LYS A 81 2.37 -10.73 -21.86
C LYS A 81 0.97 -11.09 -22.36
N LYS A 82 -0.06 -10.83 -21.54
CA LYS A 82 -1.45 -11.21 -21.84
C LYS A 82 -2.18 -10.19 -22.72
N TYR A 83 -1.97 -8.90 -22.50
CA TYR A 83 -2.67 -7.80 -23.15
C TYR A 83 -1.66 -6.89 -23.85
N LYS A 84 -1.30 -7.26 -25.09
CA LYS A 84 -0.30 -6.54 -25.87
C LYS A 84 -0.76 -5.17 -26.39
N ASN A 85 -2.08 -4.96 -26.49
CA ASN A 85 -2.71 -3.74 -27.03
C ASN A 85 -3.22 -2.83 -25.90
N ALA A 86 -2.43 -2.69 -24.84
CA ALA A 86 -2.73 -1.82 -23.71
C ALA A 86 -1.52 -0.94 -23.39
N SER A 87 -1.80 0.28 -22.93
CA SER A 87 -0.78 1.23 -22.47
C SER A 87 -0.64 1.09 -20.96
N TYR A 88 0.60 0.90 -20.50
CA TYR A 88 0.90 0.68 -19.08
C TYR A 88 1.54 1.92 -18.46
N ILE A 89 0.93 2.40 -17.38
CA ILE A 89 1.36 3.61 -16.68
C ILE A 89 1.71 3.26 -15.23
N VAL A 90 2.76 3.89 -14.71
CA VAL A 90 3.09 3.87 -13.27
C VAL A 90 3.10 5.29 -12.74
N TYR A 91 2.19 5.59 -11.82
CA TYR A 91 2.26 6.79 -11.00
C TYR A 91 3.29 6.60 -9.90
N THR A 92 4.36 7.38 -9.93
CA THR A 92 5.46 7.29 -8.96
C THR A 92 5.81 8.66 -8.41
N GLY A 93 6.28 8.71 -7.16
CA GLY A 93 6.84 9.92 -6.57
C GLY A 93 8.37 9.94 -6.53
N ASP A 94 9.02 8.99 -7.20
CA ASP A 94 10.49 8.94 -7.36
C ASP A 94 10.93 10.06 -8.33
N THR A 95 10.93 11.31 -7.87
CA THR A 95 11.25 12.51 -8.67
C THR A 95 12.72 12.94 -8.59
N ASP A 96 13.55 12.16 -7.90
CA ASP A 96 14.95 12.50 -7.67
C ASP A 96 15.71 12.54 -9.01
N ALA A 97 16.78 13.34 -9.11
CA ALA A 97 17.50 13.56 -10.38
C ALA A 97 18.02 12.25 -11.03
N GLU A 98 18.24 11.20 -10.23
CA GLU A 98 18.67 9.87 -10.65
C GLU A 98 17.52 8.96 -11.10
N ALA A 99 16.26 9.34 -10.85
CA ALA A 99 15.07 8.54 -11.11
C ALA A 99 14.52 8.78 -12.52
N VAL A 100 15.30 8.41 -13.53
CA VAL A 100 14.90 8.36 -14.95
C VAL A 100 14.24 7.01 -15.24
N PRO A 101 13.25 6.90 -16.16
CA PRO A 101 12.59 5.63 -16.45
C PRO A 101 13.53 4.43 -16.69
N SER A 102 14.66 4.63 -17.36
CA SER A 102 15.66 3.58 -17.61
C SER A 102 16.33 3.09 -16.32
N THR A 103 16.68 3.99 -15.40
CA THR A 103 17.35 3.62 -14.14
C THR A 103 16.40 2.89 -13.20
N ILE A 104 15.10 3.24 -13.20
CA ILE A 104 14.07 2.52 -12.44
C ILE A 104 13.92 1.09 -12.96
N LEU A 105 13.82 0.91 -14.27
CA LEU A 105 13.68 -0.41 -14.89
C LEU A 105 14.93 -1.27 -14.72
N GLU A 106 16.12 -0.68 -14.85
CA GLU A 106 17.39 -1.36 -14.56
C GLU A 106 17.47 -1.76 -13.08
N GLY A 107 17.01 -0.89 -12.17
CA GLY A 107 16.89 -1.20 -10.75
C GLY A 107 15.97 -2.39 -10.47
N ALA A 108 14.85 -2.50 -11.19
CA ALA A 108 13.94 -3.65 -11.12
C ALA A 108 14.61 -4.94 -11.63
N TYR A 109 15.34 -4.86 -12.75
CA TYR A 109 16.09 -6.00 -13.28
C TYR A 109 17.22 -6.44 -12.32
N ARG A 110 18.03 -5.50 -11.82
CA ARG A 110 19.14 -5.80 -10.93
C ARG A 110 18.68 -6.47 -9.62
N ARG A 111 17.58 -5.97 -9.03
CA ARG A 111 17.08 -6.43 -7.72
C ARG A 111 16.20 -7.67 -7.82
N PHE A 112 15.39 -7.79 -8.88
CA PHE A 112 14.35 -8.81 -8.97
C PHE A 112 14.48 -9.72 -10.18
N LYS A 113 15.43 -9.46 -11.09
CA LYS A 113 15.59 -10.17 -12.37
C LYS A 113 14.32 -10.15 -13.23
N ILE A 114 13.56 -9.05 -13.13
CA ILE A 114 12.34 -8.85 -13.92
C ILE A 114 12.64 -7.87 -15.05
N LYS A 115 12.49 -8.36 -16.29
CA LYS A 115 12.48 -7.56 -17.51
C LYS A 115 11.04 -7.44 -18.02
N LEU A 116 10.66 -6.24 -18.43
CA LEU A 116 9.35 -5.96 -19.02
C LEU A 116 9.39 -6.23 -20.54
N GLU A 117 8.26 -6.66 -21.10
CA GLU A 117 8.13 -7.00 -22.52
C GLU A 117 7.82 -5.76 -23.37
N GLN A 118 7.22 -4.75 -22.75
CA GLN A 118 6.81 -3.50 -23.41
C GLN A 118 7.24 -2.28 -22.58
N PRO A 119 7.36 -1.10 -23.22
CA PRO A 119 7.59 0.15 -22.52
C PRO A 119 6.50 0.43 -21.46
N VAL A 120 6.91 1.11 -20.40
CA VAL A 120 6.02 1.63 -19.36
C VAL A 120 6.19 3.13 -19.28
N THR A 121 5.10 3.86 -19.25
CA THR A 121 5.10 5.32 -19.08
C THR A 121 5.07 5.66 -17.60
N PHE A 122 5.99 6.49 -17.15
CA PHE A 122 6.02 6.97 -15.77
C PHE A 122 5.36 8.34 -15.68
N VAL A 123 4.46 8.49 -14.72
CA VAL A 123 3.86 9.78 -14.33
C VAL A 123 4.42 10.15 -12.98
N PHE A 124 5.31 11.14 -12.98
CA PHE A 124 6.03 11.58 -11.78
C PHE A 124 5.18 12.57 -10.97
N LEU A 125 4.97 12.24 -9.70
CA LEU A 125 4.14 12.97 -8.75
C LEU A 125 5.00 13.76 -7.78
N LYS A 126 4.76 15.07 -7.69
CA LYS A 126 5.54 15.99 -6.85
C LYS A 126 5.09 15.95 -5.39
N LYS A 127 3.87 15.49 -5.10
CA LYS A 127 3.29 15.55 -3.76
C LYS A 127 3.48 14.28 -2.94
N ARG A 128 4.46 13.41 -3.28
CA ARG A 128 4.77 12.19 -2.49
C ARG A 128 4.97 12.48 -1.01
N TYR A 129 5.54 13.65 -0.69
CA TYR A 129 5.71 14.08 0.69
C TYR A 129 4.41 14.06 1.52
N LEU A 130 3.22 14.16 0.92
CA LEU A 130 1.94 14.12 1.64
C LEU A 130 1.62 12.73 2.21
N VAL A 131 2.27 11.67 1.74
CA VAL A 131 2.07 10.32 2.28
C VAL A 131 3.21 9.88 3.22
N GLU A 132 4.14 10.78 3.55
CA GLU A 132 5.24 10.51 4.47
C GLU A 132 4.79 10.60 5.93
N ALA A 133 5.15 9.58 6.73
CA ALA A 133 4.76 9.53 8.14
C ALA A 133 5.37 10.68 8.97
N SER A 134 6.57 11.14 8.62
CA SER A 134 7.29 12.23 9.30
C SER A 134 6.55 13.57 9.30
N ARG A 135 5.60 13.76 8.37
CA ARG A 135 4.76 14.96 8.27
C ARG A 135 3.68 15.02 9.34
N TYR A 136 3.35 13.89 9.97
CA TYR A 136 2.19 13.77 10.85
C TYR A 136 2.63 13.31 12.24
N ARG A 137 2.84 14.29 13.12
CA ARG A 137 3.16 14.04 14.54
C ARG A 137 2.05 13.29 15.29
N TYR A 138 0.79 13.56 14.92
CA TYR A 138 -0.39 12.92 15.50
C TYR A 138 -1.32 12.44 14.38
N PHE A 139 -2.16 11.44 14.67
CA PHE A 139 -3.14 10.88 13.73
C PHE A 139 -2.55 10.47 12.37
N THR A 140 -1.33 9.92 12.37
CA THR A 140 -0.55 9.59 11.18
C THR A 140 -1.33 8.78 10.15
N LEU A 141 -2.13 7.78 10.57
CA LEU A 141 -2.96 6.99 9.67
C LEU A 141 -3.96 7.84 8.88
N LEU A 142 -4.65 8.76 9.57
CA LEU A 142 -5.61 9.67 8.93
C LEU A 142 -4.88 10.70 8.06
N GLY A 143 -3.78 11.25 8.56
CA GLY A 143 -2.94 12.21 7.83
C GLY A 143 -2.46 11.64 6.49
N GLN A 144 -1.82 10.47 6.51
CA GLN A 144 -1.35 9.80 5.29
C GLN A 144 -2.51 9.41 4.36
N SER A 145 -3.64 8.96 4.92
CA SER A 145 -4.82 8.60 4.13
C SER A 145 -5.38 9.81 3.38
N LEU A 146 -5.52 10.96 4.04
CA LEU A 146 -5.94 12.21 3.40
C LEU A 146 -4.89 12.73 2.42
N GLY A 147 -3.60 12.65 2.79
CA GLY A 147 -2.49 12.98 1.90
C GLY A 147 -2.50 12.17 0.61
N SER A 148 -2.88 10.89 0.69
CA SER A 148 -3.00 10.02 -0.48
C SER A 148 -4.12 10.43 -1.43
N VAL A 149 -5.19 11.08 -0.95
CA VAL A 149 -6.24 11.64 -1.81
C VAL A 149 -5.69 12.77 -2.68
N PHE A 150 -4.89 13.68 -2.10
CA PHE A 150 -4.27 14.77 -2.85
C PHE A 150 -3.22 14.28 -3.84
N LEU A 151 -2.43 13.27 -3.45
CA LEU A 151 -1.47 12.61 -4.33
C LEU A 151 -2.18 11.86 -5.47
N GLY A 152 -3.27 11.17 -5.16
CA GLY A 152 -4.13 10.51 -6.14
C GLY A 152 -4.79 11.50 -7.09
N LEU A 153 -5.17 12.70 -6.61
CA LEU A 153 -5.76 13.73 -7.44
C LEU A 153 -4.74 14.32 -8.41
N GLU A 154 -3.50 14.52 -7.95
CA GLU A 154 -2.37 14.88 -8.83
C GLU A 154 -2.19 13.82 -9.93
N ALA A 155 -2.19 12.54 -9.59
CA ALA A 155 -2.10 11.45 -10.56
C ALA A 155 -3.27 11.45 -11.57
N LEU A 156 -4.50 11.59 -11.08
CA LEU A 156 -5.71 11.57 -11.88
C LEU A 156 -5.78 12.74 -12.88
N ILE A 157 -5.32 13.93 -12.50
CA ILE A 157 -5.29 15.10 -13.39
C ILE A 157 -4.24 14.93 -14.51
N GLN A 158 -3.12 14.26 -14.22
CA GLN A 158 -2.07 14.03 -15.20
C GLN A 158 -2.45 12.93 -16.21
N CYS A 159 -3.10 11.86 -15.75
CA CYS A 159 -3.61 10.81 -16.63
C CYS A 159 -4.84 10.16 -16.01
N ILE A 160 -5.88 9.95 -16.82
CA ILE A 160 -7.11 9.26 -16.40
C ILE A 160 -7.16 7.89 -17.07
N PRO A 161 -6.88 6.79 -16.33
CA PRO A 161 -6.79 5.47 -16.90
C PRO A 161 -8.17 4.84 -17.08
N ASP A 162 -8.22 3.76 -17.87
CA ASP A 162 -9.40 2.91 -17.96
C ASP A 162 -9.47 1.97 -16.74
N ILE A 163 -8.30 1.44 -16.35
CA ILE A 163 -8.12 0.58 -15.17
C ILE A 163 -7.09 1.21 -14.24
N TYR A 164 -7.48 1.45 -12.99
CA TYR A 164 -6.63 1.93 -11.91
C TYR A 164 -6.32 0.79 -10.94
N ILE A 165 -5.05 0.61 -10.58
CA ILE A 165 -4.62 -0.42 -9.62
C ILE A 165 -3.82 0.25 -8.50
N ASP A 166 -4.32 0.22 -7.27
CA ASP A 166 -3.53 0.54 -6.08
C ASP A 166 -2.66 -0.66 -5.71
N SER A 167 -1.35 -0.51 -5.83
CA SER A 167 -0.39 -1.58 -5.55
C SER A 167 0.48 -1.31 -4.32
N MET A 168 0.22 -0.21 -3.60
CA MET A 168 1.00 0.19 -2.44
C MET A 168 0.16 0.13 -1.14
N GLY A 169 -1.16 0.28 -1.23
CA GLY A 169 -2.08 0.22 -0.09
C GLY A 169 -2.62 1.59 0.33
N TYR A 170 -2.81 2.50 -0.62
CA TYR A 170 -3.46 3.80 -0.43
C TYR A 170 -4.94 3.73 -0.75
N ALA A 171 -5.72 2.95 0.00
CA ALA A 171 -7.13 2.66 -0.30
C ALA A 171 -8.03 3.89 -0.51
N PHE A 172 -7.67 5.05 0.06
CA PHE A 172 -8.42 6.31 -0.10
C PHE A 172 -8.39 6.87 -1.53
N THR A 173 -7.47 6.40 -2.38
CA THR A 173 -7.46 6.75 -3.81
C THR A 173 -8.52 5.98 -4.61
N LEU A 174 -9.00 4.83 -4.12
CA LEU A 174 -9.97 3.98 -4.83
C LEU A 174 -11.27 4.72 -5.17
N PRO A 175 -11.99 5.34 -4.21
CA PRO A 175 -13.20 6.10 -4.53
C PRO A 175 -12.93 7.29 -5.45
N LEU A 176 -11.76 7.94 -5.31
CA LEU A 176 -11.35 9.04 -6.17
C LEU A 176 -11.27 8.60 -7.64
N PHE A 177 -10.52 7.53 -7.95
CA PHE A 177 -10.40 7.04 -9.32
C PHE A 177 -11.72 6.43 -9.84
N LYS A 178 -12.49 5.76 -8.98
CA LYS A 178 -13.78 5.16 -9.39
C LYS A 178 -14.83 6.22 -9.72
N TYR A 179 -15.08 7.14 -8.80
CA TYR A 179 -16.21 8.05 -8.90
C TYR A 179 -15.88 9.34 -9.65
N LEU A 180 -14.68 9.90 -9.48
CA LEU A 180 -14.28 11.11 -10.22
C LEU A 180 -13.59 10.74 -11.54
N GLY A 181 -12.73 9.73 -11.55
CA GLY A 181 -12.05 9.27 -12.77
C GLY A 181 -12.92 8.40 -13.70
N GLY A 182 -13.96 7.76 -13.17
CA GLY A 182 -14.74 6.77 -13.92
C GLY A 182 -13.93 5.54 -14.31
N CYS A 183 -12.91 5.20 -13.51
CA CYS A 183 -12.04 4.05 -13.74
C CYS A 183 -12.65 2.77 -13.17
N ARG A 184 -12.32 1.62 -13.77
CA ARG A 184 -12.39 0.34 -13.06
C ARG A 184 -11.24 0.28 -12.06
N THR A 185 -11.50 -0.13 -10.82
CA THR A 185 -10.50 -0.08 -9.75
C THR A 185 -10.14 -1.46 -9.23
N GLY A 186 -8.85 -1.74 -9.15
CA GLY A 186 -8.30 -2.90 -8.47
C GLY A 186 -7.35 -2.48 -7.35
N CYS A 187 -7.08 -3.38 -6.41
CA CYS A 187 -5.98 -3.18 -5.47
C CYS A 187 -5.27 -4.49 -5.13
N TYR A 188 -3.99 -4.38 -4.79
CA TYR A 188 -3.20 -5.46 -4.20
C TYR A 188 -2.75 -5.02 -2.81
N VAL A 189 -3.34 -5.61 -1.77
CA VAL A 189 -3.09 -5.25 -0.37
C VAL A 189 -1.99 -6.15 0.20
N HIS A 190 -0.84 -5.54 0.50
CA HIS A 190 0.26 -6.20 1.21
C HIS A 190 0.01 -6.29 2.71
N TYR A 191 -0.42 -5.17 3.30
CA TYR A 191 -0.80 -5.05 4.69
C TYR A 191 -1.93 -4.01 4.77
N PRO A 192 -2.97 -4.25 5.58
CA PRO A 192 -4.04 -3.29 5.72
C PRO A 192 -3.52 -2.04 6.47
N THR A 193 -4.00 -0.86 6.11
CA THR A 193 -3.60 0.42 6.76
C THR A 193 -3.94 0.41 8.25
N ILE A 194 -5.02 -0.27 8.61
CA ILE A 194 -5.39 -0.63 9.99
C ILE A 194 -5.86 -2.08 10.01
N SER A 195 -5.46 -2.86 11.01
CA SER A 195 -5.86 -4.26 11.18
C SER A 195 -6.76 -4.45 12.40
N THR A 196 -7.50 -5.56 12.47
CA THR A 196 -8.26 -5.92 13.67
C THR A 196 -7.33 -6.22 14.85
N ASP A 197 -6.08 -6.60 14.59
CA ASP A 197 -5.05 -6.76 15.62
C ASP A 197 -4.66 -5.42 16.24
N MET A 198 -4.60 -4.34 15.45
CA MET A 198 -4.38 -3.00 16.00
C MET A 198 -5.53 -2.55 16.91
N LEU A 199 -6.78 -2.93 16.56
CA LEU A 199 -7.95 -2.68 17.40
C LEU A 199 -7.89 -3.48 18.71
N SER A 200 -7.49 -4.76 18.64
CA SER A 200 -7.40 -5.63 19.82
C SER A 200 -6.26 -5.22 20.75
N VAL A 201 -5.11 -4.80 20.22
CA VAL A 201 -3.96 -4.32 21.01
C VAL A 201 -4.33 -3.08 21.83
N VAL A 202 -5.05 -2.11 21.25
CA VAL A 202 -5.50 -0.91 21.99
C VAL A 202 -6.59 -1.27 23.00
N ARG A 203 -7.52 -2.17 22.64
CA ARG A 203 -8.56 -2.67 23.57
C ARG A 203 -7.96 -3.37 24.79
N ASN A 204 -6.91 -4.16 24.60
CA ASN A 204 -6.27 -4.96 25.64
C ASN A 204 -5.09 -4.25 26.33
N GLN A 205 -4.81 -2.98 25.98
CA GLN A 205 -3.73 -2.16 26.56
C GLN A 205 -2.34 -2.81 26.50
N HIS A 206 -2.03 -3.59 25.45
CA HIS A 206 -0.69 -4.13 25.28
C HIS A 206 0.25 -3.09 24.62
N ALA A 207 1.45 -2.94 25.17
CA ALA A 207 2.51 -2.16 24.54
C ALA A 207 3.11 -2.95 23.38
N ARG A 208 3.12 -2.35 22.18
CA ARG A 208 3.84 -2.83 20.98
C ARG A 208 4.48 -1.63 20.28
N PHE A 209 5.29 -1.89 19.25
CA PHE A 209 6.00 -0.86 18.47
C PHE A 209 5.10 0.29 17.94
N ASN A 210 3.79 0.06 17.77
CA ASN A 210 2.80 1.04 17.31
C ASN A 210 1.93 1.64 18.44
N ASN A 211 2.20 1.30 19.71
CA ASN A 211 1.47 1.80 20.86
C ASN A 211 2.45 2.34 21.91
N ALA A 212 2.64 3.67 21.93
CA ALA A 212 3.56 4.32 22.85
C ALA A 212 3.22 3.97 24.32
N ALA A 213 4.25 3.71 25.13
CA ALA A 213 4.09 3.39 26.55
C ALA A 213 3.31 4.47 27.32
N ILE A 214 3.41 5.73 26.89
CA ILE A 214 2.68 6.88 27.46
C ILE A 214 1.16 6.75 27.26
N ILE A 215 0.72 6.26 26.09
CA ILE A 215 -0.71 6.03 25.80
C ILE A 215 -1.22 4.82 26.60
N THR A 216 -0.36 3.80 26.76
CA THR A 216 -0.68 2.57 27.50
C THR A 216 -0.87 2.84 29.00
N LYS A 217 -0.17 3.81 29.58
CA LYS A 217 -0.28 4.19 31.00
C LYS A 217 -1.49 5.08 31.33
N ASN A 218 -2.18 5.64 30.34
CA ASN A 218 -3.33 6.54 30.56
C ASN A 218 -4.63 5.96 29.96
N PRO A 219 -5.60 5.54 30.81
CA PRO A 219 -6.85 4.94 30.36
C PRO A 219 -7.71 5.85 29.46
N LEU A 220 -7.67 7.17 29.68
CA LEU A 220 -8.42 8.13 28.87
C LEU A 220 -7.83 8.24 27.46
N LEU A 221 -6.51 8.35 27.35
CA LEU A 221 -5.83 8.40 26.05
C LEU A 221 -6.00 7.10 25.27
N SER A 222 -6.00 5.95 25.96
CA SER A 222 -6.31 4.66 25.35
C SER A 222 -7.74 4.60 24.81
N LYS A 223 -8.74 5.10 25.55
CA LYS A 223 -10.14 5.19 25.08
C LYS A 223 -10.28 6.11 23.86
N VAL A 224 -9.66 7.29 23.88
CA VAL A 224 -9.67 8.22 22.75
C VAL A 224 -9.04 7.59 21.51
N LYS A 225 -7.88 6.93 21.66
CA LYS A 225 -7.21 6.22 20.56
C LYS A 225 -8.08 5.10 20.01
N LEU A 226 -8.79 4.36 20.87
CA LEU A 226 -9.69 3.30 20.44
C LEU A 226 -10.87 3.84 19.62
N VAL A 227 -11.50 4.93 20.07
CA VAL A 227 -12.58 5.61 19.31
C VAL A 227 -12.05 6.09 17.95
N TYR A 228 -10.87 6.71 17.93
CA TYR A 228 -10.22 7.11 16.68
C TYR A 228 -9.98 5.92 15.74
N TYR A 229 -9.49 4.79 16.26
CA TYR A 229 -9.23 3.61 15.45
C TYR A 229 -10.51 2.96 14.91
N TYR A 230 -11.58 2.88 15.68
CA TYR A 230 -12.87 2.37 15.18
C TYR A 230 -13.47 3.29 14.12
N PHE A 231 -13.41 4.61 14.33
CA PHE A 231 -13.85 5.59 13.34
C PHE A 231 -13.03 5.47 12.05
N PHE A 232 -11.70 5.43 12.17
CA PHE A 232 -10.81 5.27 11.03
C PHE A 232 -11.02 3.92 10.31
N ALA A 233 -11.17 2.81 11.04
CA ALA A 233 -11.46 1.50 10.49
C ALA A 233 -12.77 1.48 9.70
N SER A 234 -13.79 2.20 10.17
CA SER A 234 -15.08 2.32 9.48
C SER A 234 -14.93 3.06 8.14
N ILE A 235 -14.22 4.19 8.12
CA ILE A 235 -13.93 4.92 6.89
C ILE A 235 -13.06 4.08 5.96
N TYR A 236 -12.03 3.41 6.49
CA TYR A 236 -11.15 2.53 5.73
C TYR A 236 -11.93 1.39 5.05
N GLY A 237 -12.88 0.78 5.78
CA GLY A 237 -13.82 -0.19 5.23
C GLY A 237 -14.65 0.36 4.08
N LEU A 238 -15.25 1.55 4.28
CA LEU A 238 -16.05 2.21 3.25
C LEU A 238 -15.25 2.50 1.97
N VAL A 239 -14.08 3.15 2.09
CA VAL A 239 -13.28 3.51 0.90
C VAL A 239 -12.70 2.28 0.21
N GLY A 240 -12.27 1.27 0.97
CA GLY A 240 -11.75 0.02 0.42
C GLY A 240 -12.80 -0.80 -0.34
N SER A 241 -14.03 -0.84 0.18
CA SER A 241 -15.17 -1.54 -0.46
C SER A 241 -15.53 -0.99 -1.86
N CYS A 242 -15.05 0.22 -2.20
CA CYS A 242 -15.23 0.83 -3.51
C CYS A 242 -14.46 0.10 -4.61
N SER A 243 -13.43 -0.69 -4.30
CA SER A 243 -12.65 -1.44 -5.30
C SER A 243 -13.53 -2.43 -6.08
N ASP A 244 -13.35 -2.55 -7.39
CA ASP A 244 -14.02 -3.59 -8.20
C ASP A 244 -13.36 -4.96 -8.02
N THR A 245 -12.09 -5.02 -7.66
CA THR A 245 -11.37 -6.28 -7.41
C THR A 245 -10.28 -6.08 -6.36
N VAL A 246 -10.30 -6.90 -5.32
CA VAL A 246 -9.35 -6.85 -4.22
C VAL A 246 -8.49 -8.10 -4.23
N MET A 247 -7.18 -7.92 -4.36
CA MET A 247 -6.19 -8.98 -4.23
C MET A 247 -5.46 -8.80 -2.90
N VAL A 248 -5.26 -9.89 -2.16
CA VAL A 248 -4.55 -9.88 -0.88
C VAL A 248 -3.42 -10.89 -0.88
N ASN A 249 -2.29 -10.54 -0.27
CA ASN A 249 -1.06 -11.33 -0.33
C ASN A 249 -1.04 -12.60 0.55
N SER A 250 -2.03 -12.76 1.44
CA SER A 250 -2.02 -13.83 2.43
C SER A 250 -3.41 -14.06 3.03
N THR A 251 -3.58 -15.21 3.68
CA THR A 251 -4.78 -15.53 4.47
C THR A 251 -4.96 -14.57 5.66
N TRP A 252 -3.87 -14.13 6.28
CA TRP A 252 -3.94 -13.13 7.36
C TRP A 252 -4.52 -11.82 6.84
N THR A 253 -4.00 -11.29 5.74
CA THR A 253 -4.50 -10.05 5.12
C THR A 253 -5.95 -10.22 4.65
N LEU A 254 -6.30 -11.38 4.07
CA LEU A 254 -7.67 -11.70 3.68
C LEU A 254 -8.63 -11.49 4.85
N ASN A 255 -8.37 -12.13 6.00
CA ASN A 255 -9.28 -12.09 7.13
C ASN A 255 -9.50 -10.67 7.66
N HIS A 256 -8.44 -9.85 7.70
CA HIS A 256 -8.56 -8.43 8.09
C HIS A 256 -9.39 -7.64 7.08
N ILE A 257 -9.14 -7.81 5.78
CA ILE A 257 -9.88 -7.10 4.73
C ILE A 257 -11.34 -7.53 4.69
N LEU A 258 -11.66 -8.82 4.82
CA LEU A 258 -13.04 -9.29 4.90
C LEU A 258 -13.77 -8.71 6.11
N SER A 259 -13.11 -8.67 7.27
CA SER A 259 -13.70 -8.10 8.49
C SER A 259 -13.95 -6.59 8.38
N LEU A 260 -13.06 -5.85 7.72
CA LEU A 260 -13.10 -4.39 7.67
C LEU A 260 -13.88 -3.85 6.47
N TRP A 261 -13.64 -4.39 5.27
CA TRP A 261 -14.17 -3.87 4.00
C TRP A 261 -15.47 -4.54 3.58
N ARG A 262 -15.76 -5.75 4.11
CA ARG A 262 -17.01 -6.49 3.86
C ARG A 262 -17.34 -6.70 2.37
N CYS A 263 -16.32 -6.98 1.55
CA CYS A 263 -16.43 -7.19 0.11
C CYS A 263 -15.92 -8.59 -0.32
N SER A 264 -16.44 -9.64 0.30
CA SER A 264 -15.99 -11.03 0.07
C SER A 264 -16.18 -11.52 -1.36
N ASP A 265 -17.23 -11.06 -2.03
CA ASP A 265 -17.60 -11.36 -3.41
C ASP A 265 -16.52 -10.95 -4.43
N ARG A 266 -15.69 -9.96 -4.09
CA ARG A 266 -14.67 -9.37 -4.97
C ARG A 266 -13.25 -9.47 -4.42
N THR A 267 -13.05 -10.24 -3.35
CA THR A 267 -11.77 -10.39 -2.68
C THR A 267 -11.18 -11.77 -2.92
N SER A 268 -9.94 -11.83 -3.39
CA SER A 268 -9.22 -13.09 -3.66
C SER A 268 -7.79 -13.06 -3.14
N ILE A 269 -7.30 -14.22 -2.69
CA ILE A 269 -5.89 -14.36 -2.30
C ILE A 269 -5.05 -14.50 -3.57
N VAL A 270 -4.02 -13.66 -3.67
CA VAL A 270 -2.96 -13.76 -4.67
C VAL A 270 -1.64 -13.67 -3.91
N TYR A 271 -1.02 -14.83 -3.66
CA TYR A 271 0.25 -14.88 -2.95
C TYR A 271 1.35 -14.13 -3.72
N PRO A 272 2.31 -13.50 -3.01
CA PRO A 272 3.39 -12.79 -3.67
C PRO A 272 4.24 -13.77 -4.50
N PRO A 273 4.73 -13.35 -5.67
CA PRO A 273 5.50 -14.22 -6.54
C PRO A 273 6.83 -14.58 -5.89
N CYS A 274 7.09 -15.87 -5.79
CA CYS A 274 8.37 -16.43 -5.38
C CYS A 274 8.97 -17.17 -6.58
N ASP A 275 9.62 -16.43 -7.48
CA ASP A 275 10.42 -17.05 -8.53
C ASP A 275 11.73 -17.53 -7.91
N VAL A 276 11.94 -18.85 -7.97
CA VAL A 276 13.13 -19.55 -7.46
C VAL A 276 14.00 -20.09 -8.60
N GLN A 277 13.56 -20.01 -9.86
CA GLN A 277 14.22 -20.71 -10.96
C GLN A 277 15.68 -20.27 -11.11
N THR A 278 15.90 -18.95 -11.11
CA THR A 278 17.26 -18.39 -11.20
C THR A 278 18.17 -18.81 -10.04
N PHE A 279 17.63 -19.22 -8.88
CA PHE A 279 18.43 -19.72 -7.76
C PHE A 279 18.73 -21.21 -7.89
N LEU A 280 17.85 -21.99 -8.52
CA LEU A 280 18.07 -23.41 -8.82
C LEU A 280 19.14 -23.59 -9.91
N ASP A 281 19.26 -22.62 -10.82
CA ASP A 281 20.25 -22.64 -11.89
C ASP A 281 21.68 -22.30 -11.41
N ILE A 282 21.85 -21.85 -10.15
CA ILE A 282 23.16 -21.57 -9.57
C ILE A 282 23.78 -22.90 -9.11
N PRO A 283 24.90 -23.36 -9.72
CA PRO A 283 25.52 -24.61 -9.31
C PRO A 283 25.98 -24.51 -7.86
N LEU A 284 25.58 -25.48 -7.04
CA LEU A 284 26.09 -25.63 -5.70
C LEU A 284 27.57 -26.01 -5.82
N GLN A 285 28.47 -25.09 -5.43
CA GLN A 285 29.87 -25.44 -5.24
C GLN A 285 29.94 -26.31 -3.99
N GLU A 286 30.19 -27.61 -4.17
CA GLU A 286 30.64 -28.48 -3.09
C GLU A 286 32.06 -28.05 -2.69
N GLU A 287 32.16 -27.01 -1.88
CA GLU A 287 33.39 -26.75 -1.16
C GLU A 287 33.54 -27.90 -0.14
N ASN A 288 34.69 -28.58 -0.13
CA ASN A 288 35.10 -29.60 0.86
C ASN A 288 35.25 -29.03 2.29
N ARG A 289 34.39 -28.09 2.68
CA ARG A 289 34.39 -27.42 3.97
C ARG A 289 33.53 -28.20 4.94
N ILE A 290 34.04 -28.35 6.16
CA ILE A 290 33.27 -28.86 7.29
C ILE A 290 32.02 -27.99 7.46
N ILE A 291 30.85 -28.57 7.19
CA ILE A 291 29.55 -27.89 7.30
C ILE A 291 29.26 -27.69 8.79
N LYS A 292 29.45 -26.47 9.28
CA LYS A 292 29.03 -26.09 10.64
C LYS A 292 27.52 -25.91 10.66
N PRO A 293 26.82 -26.37 11.71
CA PRO A 293 25.39 -26.08 11.88
C PRO A 293 25.16 -24.58 11.80
N THR A 294 24.36 -24.12 10.85
CA THR A 294 24.20 -22.68 10.58
C THR A 294 22.73 -22.30 10.57
N VAL A 295 22.37 -21.32 11.38
CA VAL A 295 21.06 -20.67 11.40
C VAL A 295 21.18 -19.36 10.64
N VAL A 296 20.39 -19.21 9.57
CA VAL A 296 20.37 -17.98 8.76
C VAL A 296 19.03 -17.28 8.96
N SER A 297 19.08 -16.00 9.31
CA SER A 297 17.91 -15.12 9.37
C SER A 297 18.05 -14.02 8.34
N ILE A 298 17.11 -13.96 7.39
CA ILE A 298 17.09 -12.97 6.32
C ILE A 298 15.95 -12.00 6.55
N SER A 299 16.24 -10.81 7.07
CA SER A 299 15.24 -9.76 7.27
C SER A 299 15.89 -8.38 7.41
N GLN A 300 15.17 -7.31 7.07
CA GLN A 300 15.66 -5.95 7.31
C GLN A 300 15.86 -5.69 8.80
N PHE A 301 16.91 -4.96 9.16
CA PHE A 301 17.17 -4.57 10.55
C PHE A 301 16.16 -3.54 11.02
N ARG A 302 15.03 -4.02 11.54
CA ARG A 302 13.93 -3.21 12.04
C ARG A 302 13.39 -3.70 13.38
N PRO A 303 12.81 -2.83 14.22
CA PRO A 303 12.27 -3.21 15.52
C PRO A 303 11.27 -4.37 15.46
N GLU A 304 10.39 -4.38 14.47
CA GLU A 304 9.37 -5.43 14.30
C GLU A 304 9.93 -6.82 13.95
N LYS A 305 11.20 -6.93 13.57
CA LYS A 305 11.88 -8.21 13.30
C LYS A 305 12.56 -8.81 14.53
N ASP A 306 12.62 -8.06 15.63
CA ASP A 306 13.12 -8.48 16.95
C ASP A 306 14.41 -9.32 16.89
N HIS A 307 15.44 -8.77 16.24
CA HIS A 307 16.76 -9.42 16.14
C HIS A 307 17.36 -9.69 17.53
N SER A 308 17.06 -8.86 18.53
CA SER A 308 17.47 -9.08 19.91
C SER A 308 16.91 -10.37 20.49
N LEU A 309 15.65 -10.72 20.21
CA LEU A 309 15.09 -12.01 20.59
C LEU A 309 15.80 -13.17 19.87
N GLN A 310 16.10 -13.02 18.58
CA GLN A 310 16.84 -14.04 17.82
C GLN A 310 18.22 -14.31 18.45
N ILE A 311 18.95 -13.27 18.84
CA ILE A 311 20.25 -13.38 19.52
C ILE A 311 20.10 -14.06 20.88
N ARG A 312 19.12 -13.66 21.70
CA ARG A 312 18.86 -14.30 23.01
C ARG A 312 18.46 -15.77 22.87
N ALA A 313 17.65 -16.10 21.87
CA ALA A 313 17.27 -17.48 21.58
C ALA A 313 18.49 -18.30 21.15
N PHE A 314 19.36 -17.72 20.33
CA PHE A 314 20.60 -18.36 19.90
C PHE A 314 21.60 -18.55 21.05
N ALA A 315 21.71 -17.59 21.98
CA ALA A 315 22.52 -17.76 23.18
C ALA A 315 22.07 -18.97 24.02
N LYS A 316 20.75 -19.19 24.14
CA LYS A 316 20.21 -20.39 24.79
C LYS A 316 20.51 -21.68 24.03
N LEU A 317 20.55 -21.64 22.70
CA LEU A 317 20.98 -22.77 21.88
C LEU A 317 22.45 -23.10 22.14
N LEU A 318 23.33 -22.09 22.13
CA LEU A 318 24.76 -22.26 22.38
C LEU A 318 25.05 -22.94 23.72
N ALA A 319 24.40 -22.48 24.79
CA ALA A 319 24.53 -23.06 26.13
C ALA A 319 24.11 -24.55 26.18
N LYS A 320 23.20 -24.98 25.31
CA LYS A 320 22.78 -26.39 25.22
C LYS A 320 23.68 -27.25 24.33
N THR A 321 24.51 -26.61 23.50
CA THR A 321 25.45 -27.29 22.59
C THR A 321 26.88 -27.26 23.10
N GLU A 322 27.08 -26.86 24.36
CA GLU A 322 28.38 -26.85 25.02
C GLU A 322 28.95 -28.28 25.07
N GLY A 323 30.21 -28.45 24.65
CA GLY A 323 30.88 -29.76 24.54
C GLY A 323 30.69 -30.49 23.20
N GLN A 324 29.90 -29.96 22.26
CA GLN A 324 29.83 -30.52 20.91
C GLN A 324 31.05 -30.15 20.05
N PRO A 325 31.50 -31.03 19.14
CA PRO A 325 32.68 -30.79 18.30
C PRO A 325 32.51 -29.62 17.33
N LEU A 326 31.26 -29.26 16.98
CA LEU A 326 30.95 -28.14 16.10
C LEU A 326 29.87 -27.27 16.73
N LEU A 327 30.26 -26.04 17.11
CA LEU A 327 29.30 -25.05 17.61
C LEU A 327 28.47 -24.48 16.46
N PRO A 328 27.15 -24.26 16.68
CA PRO A 328 26.30 -23.64 15.67
C PRO A 328 26.70 -22.17 15.44
N LYS A 329 26.39 -21.64 14.25
CA LYS A 329 26.59 -20.23 13.87
C LYS A 329 25.24 -19.57 13.57
N LEU A 330 25.06 -18.32 14.02
CA LEU A 330 23.95 -17.46 13.60
C LEU A 330 24.46 -16.44 12.58
N ILE A 331 23.78 -16.34 11.44
CA ILE A 331 24.02 -15.34 10.41
C ILE A 331 22.75 -14.49 10.25
N LEU A 332 22.87 -13.20 10.52
CA LEU A 332 21.80 -12.22 10.32
C LEU A 332 22.08 -11.43 9.05
N ILE A 333 21.21 -11.52 8.04
CA ILE A 333 21.35 -10.87 6.73
C ILE A 333 20.21 -9.89 6.55
N GLY A 334 20.55 -8.61 6.36
CA GLY A 334 19.56 -7.55 6.26
C GLY A 334 20.15 -6.24 5.76
N GLY A 335 19.28 -5.39 5.22
CA GLY A 335 19.61 -3.98 4.98
C GLY A 335 18.99 -3.07 6.03
N CYS A 336 19.63 -1.92 6.26
CA CYS A 336 19.01 -0.78 6.93
C CYS A 336 18.41 0.15 5.88
N ARG A 337 17.25 0.75 6.16
CA ARG A 337 16.69 1.83 5.35
C ARG A 337 16.73 3.11 6.19
N ASN A 338 17.07 4.24 5.58
CA ASN A 338 17.18 5.56 6.23
C ASN A 338 18.30 5.64 7.29
N LEU A 339 19.52 5.26 6.90
CA LEU A 339 20.71 5.57 7.71
C LEU A 339 21.06 7.06 7.63
#